data_AF-A0A955RHI2-F1
#
_entry.id   AF-A0A955RHI2-F1
#
_cell.length_a   1.000
_cell.length_b   1.000
_cell.length_c   1.000
_cell.angle_alpha   90.00
_cell.angle_beta   90.00
_cell.angle_gamma   90.00
#
_symmetry.space_group_name_H-M   'P 1'
#
loop_
_entity.id
_entity.type
_entity.pdbx_description
1 polymer ?
#
loop_
_entity_poly.entity_id
_entity_poly.type
_entity_poly.pdbx_seq_one_letter_code
_entity_poly.pdbx_strand_id
1 'polypeptide(L)'
;VQDPAMVRRHLEIAVAHARRVTATLRNLRSVGRTTLRHAESSSLTSAVNDALDLVGPRSDRVMVRIEPADLTVSAEHPLLVRVLSSLARLALETSGRTAIHLRGTRLRGRVLVRIGVIGRDTGKGLSPEIDLSLDRALLQTIGAELLAFPTPHGVSFDLWLAVPSQSRSRPRKRTRTLWVVGSQPVCDAVTQLLCNDDYVLRTTTDPAELLAEGAAGGDGLVAELLSDDGRASGLALARWYRQAREAAGAEVPCVLVVDRTPATTWPEMAVVTLPLSRSALLDALRGRWDTGDPQG
;
A
#
# COMPACT_ATOMS: atom_id res chain seq x y z
N VAL A 1 40.14 -3.53 40.27
CA VAL A 1 38.67 -3.56 40.42
C VAL A 1 38.11 -2.54 39.45
N GLN A 2 37.38 -2.95 38.40
CA GLN A 2 36.77 -2.01 37.46
C GLN A 2 35.69 -1.21 38.19
N ASP A 3 35.72 0.11 38.03
CA ASP A 3 34.79 1.04 38.68
C ASP A 3 33.33 0.69 38.28
N PRO A 4 32.47 0.28 39.23
CA PRO A 4 31.09 -0.12 38.94
C PRO A 4 30.25 1.01 38.32
N ALA A 5 30.59 2.27 38.56
CA ALA A 5 29.93 3.41 37.91
C ALA A 5 30.26 3.49 36.41
N MET A 6 31.51 3.19 36.05
CA MET A 6 31.97 3.14 34.66
C MET A 6 31.34 1.96 33.90
N VAL A 7 31.18 0.79 34.54
CA VAL A 7 30.52 -0.38 33.94
C VAL A 7 29.03 -0.10 33.70
N ARG A 8 28.32 0.50 34.66
CA ARG A 8 26.92 0.90 34.49
C ARG A 8 26.74 1.88 33.32
N ARG A 9 27.58 2.91 33.24
CA ARG A 9 27.54 3.89 32.15
C ARG A 9 27.78 3.24 30.77
N HIS A 10 28.72 2.31 30.65
CA HIS A 10 28.94 1.58 29.40
C HIS A 10 27.75 0.70 29.01
N LEU A 11 27.12 0.03 29.98
CA LEU A 11 25.92 -0.78 29.72
C LEU A 11 24.72 0.07 29.27
N GLU A 12 24.51 1.24 29.87
CA GLU A 12 23.45 2.18 29.45
C GLU A 12 23.67 2.67 28.02
N ILE A 13 24.91 3.01 27.66
CA ILE A 13 25.29 3.41 26.29
C ILE A 13 25.06 2.24 25.33
N ALA A 14 25.50 1.03 25.68
CA ALA A 14 25.33 -0.17 24.85
C ALA A 14 23.84 -0.50 24.62
N VAL A 15 23.00 -0.41 25.65
CA VAL A 15 21.54 -0.62 25.53
C VAL A 15 20.91 0.46 24.65
N ALA A 16 21.32 1.72 24.77
CA ALA A 16 20.85 2.80 23.91
C ALA A 16 21.22 2.57 22.43
N HIS A 17 22.44 2.11 22.17
CA HIS A 17 22.88 1.72 20.82
C HIS A 17 22.10 0.51 20.29
N ALA A 18 21.93 -0.55 21.10
CA ALA A 18 21.15 -1.72 20.72
C ALA A 18 19.71 -1.35 20.36
N ARG A 19 19.04 -0.49 21.17
CA ARG A 19 17.69 0.02 20.87
C ARG A 19 17.65 0.80 19.55
N ARG A 20 18.64 1.63 19.27
CA ARG A 20 18.76 2.33 17.97
C ARG A 20 18.93 1.35 16.82
N VAL A 21 19.83 0.39 16.93
CA VAL A 21 20.07 -0.63 15.89
C VAL A 21 18.81 -1.46 15.65
N THR A 22 18.12 -1.91 16.70
CA THR A 22 16.85 -2.65 16.56
C THR A 22 15.77 -1.80 15.92
N ALA A 23 15.67 -0.51 16.27
CA ALA A 23 14.76 0.41 15.60
C ALA A 23 15.10 0.54 14.11
N THR A 24 16.38 0.75 13.76
CA THR A 24 16.84 0.82 12.37
C THR A 24 16.58 -0.47 11.60
N LEU A 25 16.86 -1.64 12.19
CA LEU A 25 16.58 -2.95 11.55
C LEU A 25 15.08 -3.20 11.38
N ARG A 26 14.24 -2.78 12.34
CA ARG A 26 12.78 -2.84 12.21
C ARG A 26 12.29 -1.92 11.09
N ASN A 27 12.90 -0.74 10.95
CA ASN A 27 12.60 0.23 9.90
C ASN A 27 13.00 -0.32 8.53
N LEU A 28 14.21 -0.86 8.41
CA LEU A 28 14.70 -1.50 7.20
C LEU A 28 13.88 -2.73 6.83
N ARG A 29 13.43 -3.52 7.82
CA ARG A 29 12.51 -4.64 7.59
C ARG A 29 11.12 -4.16 7.13
N SER A 30 10.65 -3.02 7.61
CA SER A 30 9.40 -2.41 7.17
C SER A 30 9.50 -1.87 5.74
N VAL A 31 10.66 -1.34 5.35
CA VAL A 31 10.94 -0.84 3.99
C VAL A 31 11.20 -1.98 3.01
N GLY A 32 11.91 -3.03 3.43
CA GLY A 32 12.21 -4.22 2.63
C GLY A 32 11.04 -5.20 2.51
N ARG A 33 9.98 -5.02 3.31
CA ARG A 33 8.68 -5.63 3.05
C ARG A 33 7.96 -4.77 2.01
N THR A 34 8.20 -5.06 0.74
CA THR A 34 7.30 -4.67 -0.35
C THR A 34 5.96 -5.34 -0.05
N THR A 35 5.09 -4.65 0.66
CA THR A 35 3.87 -5.21 1.21
C THR A 35 2.90 -5.49 0.06
N LEU A 36 2.72 -6.78 -0.23
CA LEU A 36 1.58 -7.37 -0.96
C LEU A 36 0.23 -7.13 -0.26
N ARG A 37 0.19 -6.30 0.79
CA ARG A 37 -1.00 -6.04 1.59
C ARG A 37 -1.72 -4.82 1.02
N HIS A 38 -3.02 -4.96 0.86
CA HIS A 38 -3.90 -3.83 0.64
C HIS A 38 -3.62 -2.76 1.70
N ALA A 39 -3.61 -1.51 1.27
CA ALA A 39 -3.66 -0.39 2.17
C ALA A 39 -5.01 -0.44 2.90
N GLU A 40 -5.00 -0.94 4.14
CA GLU A 40 -6.16 -0.98 5.02
C GLU A 40 -6.78 0.43 5.09
N SER A 41 -8.12 0.51 5.10
CA SER A 41 -8.81 1.77 5.27
C SER A 41 -8.73 2.17 6.75
N SER A 42 -7.90 3.15 7.06
CA SER A 42 -7.73 3.66 8.43
C SER A 42 -8.48 4.97 8.63
N SER A 43 -9.07 5.14 9.81
CA SER A 43 -9.64 6.43 10.23
C SER A 43 -8.50 7.40 10.54
N LEU A 44 -8.44 8.53 9.82
CA LEU A 44 -7.41 9.54 10.04
C LEU A 44 -7.53 10.12 11.46
N THR A 45 -8.75 10.33 11.95
CA THR A 45 -9.01 10.84 13.30
C THR A 45 -8.45 9.89 14.36
N SER A 46 -8.67 8.59 14.22
CA SER A 46 -8.11 7.60 15.15
C SER A 46 -6.58 7.59 15.11
N ALA A 47 -5.98 7.60 13.91
CA ALA A 47 -4.53 7.58 13.77
C ALA A 47 -3.86 8.85 14.30
N VAL A 48 -4.51 10.00 14.16
CA VAL A 48 -4.03 11.27 14.73
C VAL A 48 -4.06 11.23 16.27
N ASN A 49 -5.12 10.71 16.87
CA ASN A 49 -5.20 10.60 18.33
C ASN A 49 -4.09 9.70 18.89
N ASP A 50 -3.91 8.51 18.33
CA ASP A 50 -2.83 7.59 18.74
C ASP A 50 -1.45 8.21 18.50
N ALA A 51 -1.28 8.97 17.41
CA ALA A 51 -0.03 9.68 17.16
C ALA A 51 0.23 10.78 18.20
N LEU A 52 -0.79 11.51 18.64
CA LEU A 52 -0.66 12.53 19.70
C LEU A 52 -0.35 11.92 21.06
N ASP A 53 -0.94 10.77 21.38
CA ASP A 53 -0.59 10.01 22.58
C ASP A 53 0.90 9.65 22.57
N LEU A 54 1.43 9.26 21.40
CA LEU A 54 2.85 9.02 21.22
C LEU A 54 3.68 10.30 21.28
N VAL A 55 3.19 11.47 20.84
CA VAL A 55 3.90 12.76 21.03
C VAL A 55 4.04 13.10 22.52
N GLY A 56 3.10 12.65 23.35
CA GLY A 56 3.14 12.78 24.80
C GLY A 56 2.79 14.20 25.27
N PRO A 57 3.43 14.73 26.33
CA PRO A 57 3.01 15.98 26.97
C PRO A 57 2.99 17.22 26.08
N ARG A 58 3.77 17.23 24.97
CA ARG A 58 3.86 18.34 24.02
C ARG A 58 2.68 18.38 23.03
N SER A 59 1.75 17.42 23.11
CA SER A 59 0.55 17.36 22.26
C SER A 59 -0.45 18.48 22.57
N ASP A 60 -0.37 19.07 23.77
CA ASP A 60 -1.11 20.27 24.18
C ASP A 60 -0.92 21.48 23.24
N ARG A 61 0.24 21.53 22.57
CA ARG A 61 0.62 22.54 21.58
C ARG A 61 0.21 22.18 20.15
N VAL A 62 -0.53 21.10 19.95
CA VAL A 62 -0.98 20.65 18.62
C VAL A 62 -2.46 20.92 18.45
N MET A 63 -2.80 21.80 17.51
CA MET A 63 -4.18 22.09 17.14
C MET A 63 -4.63 21.18 16.00
N VAL A 64 -5.57 20.28 16.27
CA VAL A 64 -6.09 19.32 15.29
C VAL A 64 -7.36 19.83 14.62
N ARG A 65 -7.43 19.73 13.29
CA ARG A 65 -8.65 19.97 12.51
C ARG A 65 -8.74 18.98 11.36
N ILE A 66 -9.69 18.05 11.42
CA ILE A 66 -9.89 17.03 10.38
C ILE A 66 -11.28 17.22 9.77
N GLU A 67 -11.33 17.44 8.45
CA GLU A 67 -12.57 17.70 7.72
C GLU A 67 -12.65 16.82 6.45
N PRO A 68 -13.70 15.99 6.32
CA PRO A 68 -14.75 15.68 7.29
C PRO A 68 -14.24 14.87 8.50
N ALA A 69 -15.00 14.79 9.60
CA ALA A 69 -14.55 14.13 10.84
C ALA A 69 -14.36 12.60 10.71
N ASP A 70 -15.07 11.98 9.77
CA ASP A 70 -15.02 10.56 9.42
C ASP A 70 -14.02 10.26 8.29
N LEU A 71 -13.04 11.14 8.07
CA LEU A 71 -12.09 11.01 6.97
C LEU A 71 -11.25 9.74 7.09
N THR A 72 -11.39 8.85 6.11
CA THR A 72 -10.59 7.64 5.98
C THR A 72 -9.50 7.78 4.91
N VAL A 73 -8.39 7.09 5.12
CA VAL A 73 -7.23 7.04 4.22
C VAL A 73 -6.80 5.61 3.95
N SER A 74 -6.26 5.39 2.76
CA SER A 74 -5.71 4.10 2.32
C SER A 74 -4.29 3.96 2.88
N ALA A 75 -4.17 3.50 4.13
CA ALA A 75 -2.87 3.33 4.80
C ALA A 75 -3.02 2.39 6.00
N GLU A 76 -2.01 1.55 6.27
CA GLU A 76 -1.97 0.77 7.51
C GLU A 76 -1.93 1.71 8.73
N HIS A 77 -2.81 1.46 9.70
CA HIS A 77 -2.97 2.31 10.89
C HIS A 77 -1.64 2.51 11.65
N PRO A 78 -0.84 1.47 11.96
CA PRO A 78 0.41 1.65 12.70
C PRO A 78 1.46 2.44 11.94
N LEU A 79 1.50 2.33 10.60
CA LEU A 79 2.40 3.11 9.75
C LEU A 79 2.01 4.58 9.81
N LEU A 80 0.72 4.88 9.67
CA LEU A 80 0.19 6.23 9.71
C LEU A 80 0.47 6.89 11.06
N VAL A 81 0.16 6.22 12.18
CA VAL A 81 0.44 6.69 13.54
C VAL A 81 1.92 7.03 13.72
N ARG A 82 2.80 6.17 13.23
CA ARG A 82 4.25 6.39 13.29
C ARG A 82 4.68 7.63 12.53
N VAL A 83 4.31 7.75 11.25
CA VAL A 83 4.71 8.88 10.41
C VAL A 83 4.15 10.19 10.97
N LEU A 84 2.87 10.20 11.36
CA LEU A 84 2.23 11.38 11.95
C LEU A 84 2.93 11.82 13.25
N SER A 85 3.27 10.88 14.15
CA SER A 85 3.97 11.20 15.40
C SER A 85 5.41 11.68 15.16
N SER A 86 6.13 11.09 14.19
CA SER A 86 7.47 11.51 13.77
C SER A 86 7.46 12.96 13.28
N LEU A 87 6.59 13.27 12.32
CA LEU A 87 6.49 14.60 11.71
C LEU A 87 5.97 15.65 12.69
N ALA A 88 5.02 15.30 13.56
CA ALA A 88 4.55 16.21 14.62
C ALA A 88 5.66 16.56 15.61
N ARG A 89 6.51 15.60 16.01
CA ARG A 89 7.68 15.86 16.86
C ARG A 89 8.67 16.79 16.18
N LEU A 90 9.02 16.53 14.93
CA LEU A 90 9.91 17.38 14.14
C LEU A 90 9.35 18.81 13.98
N ALA A 91 8.05 18.94 13.71
CA ALA A 91 7.38 20.24 13.65
C ALA A 91 7.42 20.97 15.01
N LEU A 92 7.20 20.26 16.12
CA LEU A 92 7.27 20.83 17.48
C LEU A 92 8.70 21.23 17.88
N GLU A 93 9.71 20.48 17.45
CA GLU A 93 11.13 20.78 17.69
C GLU A 93 11.57 22.02 16.91
N THR A 94 11.22 22.08 15.62
CA THR A 94 11.59 23.21 14.76
C THR A 94 10.79 24.48 15.03
N SER A 95 9.59 24.36 15.62
CA SER A 95 8.73 25.51 15.94
C SER A 95 9.03 26.20 17.27
N GLY A 96 9.98 25.67 18.05
CA GLY A 96 10.37 26.25 19.34
C GLY A 96 9.22 26.25 20.35
N ARG A 97 8.61 27.43 20.58
CA ARG A 97 7.47 27.62 21.51
C ARG A 97 6.10 27.76 20.82
N THR A 98 6.07 27.89 19.50
CA THR A 98 4.82 28.12 18.76
C THR A 98 3.97 26.85 18.67
N ALA A 99 2.65 26.97 18.73
CA ALA A 99 1.76 25.84 18.47
C ALA A 99 1.87 25.39 17.00
N ILE A 100 1.66 24.10 16.76
CA ILE A 100 1.59 23.56 15.40
C ILE A 100 0.16 23.12 15.09
N HIS A 101 -0.18 23.11 13.82
CA HIS A 101 -1.47 22.67 13.32
C HIS A 101 -1.33 21.34 12.62
N LEU A 102 -2.24 20.43 12.92
CA LEU A 102 -2.44 19.20 12.16
C LEU A 102 -3.81 19.31 11.48
N ARG A 103 -3.80 19.55 10.17
CA ARG A 103 -5.01 19.71 9.37
C ARG A 103 -5.17 18.57 8.37
N GLY A 104 -6.22 17.79 8.50
CA GLY A 104 -6.64 16.79 7.51
C GLY A 104 -7.76 17.33 6.63
N THR A 105 -7.63 17.28 5.31
CA THR A 105 -8.68 17.72 4.38
C THR A 105 -8.74 16.83 3.14
N ARG A 106 -9.95 16.43 2.74
CA ARG A 106 -10.15 15.72 1.46
C ARG A 106 -10.06 16.70 0.29
N LEU A 107 -9.20 16.40 -0.68
CA LEU A 107 -9.00 17.17 -1.92
C LEU A 107 -9.06 16.24 -3.13
N ARG A 108 -10.11 16.37 -3.96
CA ARG A 108 -10.24 15.74 -5.31
C ARG A 108 -9.61 14.34 -5.43
N GLY A 109 -10.10 13.36 -4.67
CA GLY A 109 -9.65 11.96 -4.73
C GLY A 109 -8.42 11.61 -3.87
N ARG A 110 -7.83 12.59 -3.19
CA ARG A 110 -6.75 12.41 -2.20
C ARG A 110 -7.12 13.05 -0.85
N VAL A 111 -6.34 12.74 0.16
CA VAL A 111 -6.38 13.39 1.48
C VAL A 111 -5.06 14.11 1.69
N LEU A 112 -5.13 15.41 1.96
CA LEU A 112 -3.99 16.20 2.39
C LEU A 112 -3.99 16.26 3.92
N VAL A 113 -2.89 15.84 4.53
CA VAL A 113 -2.60 16.08 5.94
C VAL A 113 -1.45 17.06 6.02
N ARG A 114 -1.72 18.27 6.52
CA ARG A 114 -0.71 19.30 6.77
C ARG A 114 -0.33 19.31 8.24
N ILE A 115 0.96 19.23 8.54
CA ILE A 115 1.53 19.27 9.89
C ILE A 115 2.56 20.39 9.95
N GLY A 116 2.35 21.40 10.79
CA GLY A 116 3.34 22.47 10.94
C GLY A 116 2.76 23.79 11.45
N VAL A 117 3.59 24.81 11.49
CA VAL A 117 3.18 26.16 11.91
C VAL A 117 2.40 26.85 10.79
N ILE A 118 1.41 27.69 11.13
CA ILE A 118 0.73 28.51 10.11
C ILE A 118 1.75 29.48 9.52
N GLY A 119 1.98 29.36 8.22
CA GLY A 119 2.90 30.21 7.49
C GLY A 119 2.91 29.82 6.02
N ARG A 120 3.36 30.74 5.17
CA ARG A 120 3.66 30.42 3.77
C ARG A 120 5.05 29.82 3.69
N ASP A 121 5.23 28.96 2.69
CA ASP A 121 6.56 28.51 2.29
C ASP A 121 7.44 29.74 2.01
N THR A 122 8.65 29.70 2.56
CA THR A 122 9.64 30.77 2.37
C THR A 122 10.45 30.59 1.08
N GLY A 123 10.27 29.48 0.36
CA GLY A 123 11.03 29.13 -0.84
C GLY A 123 12.50 28.80 -0.57
N LYS A 124 12.90 28.77 0.70
CA LYS A 124 14.23 28.32 1.12
C LYS A 124 14.29 26.79 1.04
N GLY A 125 15.47 26.25 0.77
CA GLY A 125 15.69 24.81 0.93
C GLY A 125 15.50 24.38 2.39
N LEU A 126 15.10 23.13 2.61
CA LEU A 126 15.10 22.55 3.96
C LEU A 126 16.53 22.50 4.52
N SER A 127 16.65 22.62 5.84
CA SER A 127 17.92 22.38 6.51
C SER A 127 18.38 20.94 6.24
N PRO A 128 19.66 20.72 5.92
CA PRO A 128 20.22 19.37 5.72
C PRO A 128 20.17 18.50 6.97
N GLU A 129 19.96 19.09 8.16
CA GLU A 129 19.82 18.35 9.43
C GLU A 129 18.49 17.60 9.55
N ILE A 130 17.49 17.92 8.70
CA ILE A 130 16.18 17.29 8.74
C ILE A 130 16.17 16.10 7.78
N ASP A 131 16.47 14.92 8.32
CA ASP A 131 16.40 13.66 7.58
C ASP A 131 14.96 13.10 7.56
N LEU A 132 14.35 13.08 6.37
CA LEU A 132 13.02 12.52 6.12
C LEU A 132 13.07 11.23 5.30
N SER A 133 14.26 10.65 5.08
CA SER A 133 14.47 9.51 4.18
C SER A 133 13.59 8.33 4.56
N LEU A 134 13.48 8.06 5.86
CA LEU A 134 12.68 6.96 6.38
C LEU A 134 11.18 7.20 6.22
N ASP A 135 10.68 8.38 6.60
CA ASP A 135 9.26 8.70 6.47
C ASP A 135 8.82 8.69 5.00
N ARG A 136 9.68 9.20 4.09
CA ARG A 136 9.46 9.10 2.64
C ARG A 136 9.41 7.66 2.16
N ALA A 137 10.36 6.81 2.57
CA ALA A 137 10.38 5.41 2.18
C ALA A 137 9.12 4.66 2.67
N LEU A 138 8.69 4.91 3.90
CA LEU A 138 7.47 4.32 4.46
C LEU A 138 6.19 4.80 3.76
N LEU A 139 6.12 6.08 3.39
CA LEU A 139 4.96 6.60 2.67
C LEU A 139 4.93 6.11 1.22
N GLN A 140 6.09 5.93 0.58
CA GLN A 140 6.17 5.38 -0.78
C GLN A 140 5.60 3.96 -0.87
N THR A 141 5.70 3.13 0.18
CA THR A 141 5.14 1.76 0.15
C THR A 141 3.61 1.73 0.04
N ILE A 142 2.94 2.81 0.43
CA ILE A 142 1.47 2.98 0.34
C ILE A 142 1.07 3.95 -0.78
N GLY A 143 1.99 4.34 -1.66
CA GLY A 143 1.74 5.30 -2.73
C GLY A 143 1.44 6.72 -2.25
N ALA A 144 1.86 7.07 -1.04
CA ALA A 144 1.71 8.41 -0.47
C ALA A 144 2.93 9.28 -0.75
N GLU A 145 2.71 10.59 -0.80
CA GLU A 145 3.76 11.57 -1.05
C GLU A 145 3.97 12.46 0.19
N LEU A 146 5.23 12.75 0.52
CA LEU A 146 5.60 13.70 1.57
C LEU A 146 6.37 14.86 0.97
N LEU A 147 5.80 16.05 1.11
CA LEU A 147 6.46 17.32 0.87
C LEU A 147 6.80 17.96 2.21
N ALA A 148 7.95 18.61 2.27
CA ALA A 148 8.40 19.34 3.44
C ALA A 148 8.95 20.68 2.97
N PHE A 149 8.63 21.74 3.70
CA PHE A 149 9.04 23.10 3.33
C PHE A 149 9.25 23.97 4.57
N PRO A 150 10.24 24.87 4.54
CA PRO A 150 10.50 25.77 5.64
C PRO A 150 9.51 26.94 5.66
N THR A 151 9.06 27.27 6.85
CA THR A 151 8.24 28.43 7.17
C THR A 151 9.04 29.41 8.04
N PRO A 152 8.61 30.67 8.23
CA PRO A 152 9.31 31.61 9.10
C PRO A 152 9.43 31.16 10.56
N HIS A 153 8.60 30.20 10.98
CA HIS A 153 8.48 29.78 12.37
C HIS A 153 8.80 28.30 12.58
N GLY A 154 9.40 27.61 11.61
CA GLY A 154 9.71 26.18 11.70
C GLY A 154 9.50 25.46 10.38
N VAL A 155 9.24 24.16 10.41
CA VAL A 155 9.00 23.36 9.20
C VAL A 155 7.54 22.93 9.14
N SER A 156 7.01 22.88 7.92
CA SER A 156 5.71 22.30 7.62
C SER A 156 5.84 21.13 6.66
N PHE A 157 4.93 20.18 6.82
CA PHE A 157 4.87 18.93 6.10
C PHE A 157 3.50 18.78 5.46
N ASP A 158 3.46 18.42 4.19
CA ASP A 158 2.26 18.06 3.46
C ASP A 158 2.35 16.58 3.08
N LEU A 159 1.45 15.78 3.65
CA LEU A 159 1.29 14.37 3.33
C LEU A 159 0.09 14.20 2.40
N TRP A 160 0.32 13.65 1.23
CA TRP A 160 -0.73 13.30 0.27
C TRP A 160 -1.00 11.81 0.34
N LEU A 161 -2.17 11.46 0.88
CA LEU A 161 -2.63 10.10 1.08
C LEU A 161 -3.75 9.78 0.08
N ALA A 162 -3.83 8.52 -0.38
CA ALA A 162 -4.95 8.08 -1.19
C ALA A 162 -6.22 7.94 -0.33
N VAL A 163 -7.37 8.30 -0.91
CA VAL A 163 -8.68 7.97 -0.31
C VAL A 163 -8.92 6.47 -0.55
N PRO A 164 -9.37 5.70 0.46
CA PRO A 164 -9.69 4.29 0.24
C PRO A 164 -10.80 4.19 -0.80
N SER A 165 -10.67 3.23 -1.71
CA SER A 165 -11.67 2.96 -2.75
C SER A 165 -13.04 2.83 -2.10
N GLN A 166 -13.94 3.80 -2.29
CA GLN A 166 -15.30 3.69 -1.77
C GLN A 166 -16.02 2.61 -2.57
N SER A 167 -16.06 1.40 -1.98
CA SER A 167 -16.92 0.31 -2.38
C SER A 167 -18.39 0.69 -2.16
N ARG A 168 -18.95 1.54 -3.03
CA ARG A 168 -20.40 1.60 -3.22
C ARG A 168 -20.76 0.61 -4.33
N SER A 169 -20.93 -0.66 -3.98
CA SER A 169 -21.42 -1.68 -4.92
C SER A 169 -22.93 -1.81 -4.77
N ARG A 170 -23.65 -1.48 -5.85
CA ARG A 170 -24.97 -2.05 -6.13
C ARG A 170 -24.67 -3.42 -6.75
N PRO A 171 -25.22 -4.54 -6.25
CA PRO A 171 -24.94 -5.85 -6.80
C PRO A 171 -25.34 -5.88 -8.27
N ARG A 172 -24.36 -6.12 -9.14
CA ARG A 172 -24.58 -6.37 -10.57
C ARG A 172 -24.71 -7.89 -10.77
N LYS A 173 -25.36 -8.31 -11.86
CA LYS A 173 -25.58 -9.74 -12.15
C LYS A 173 -24.22 -10.35 -12.51
N ARG A 174 -23.74 -11.29 -11.68
CA ARG A 174 -22.52 -12.07 -11.94
C ARG A 174 -22.69 -12.89 -13.22
N THR A 175 -21.80 -12.71 -14.19
CA THR A 175 -21.92 -13.30 -15.54
C THR A 175 -20.73 -14.16 -15.95
N ARG A 176 -19.57 -14.06 -15.29
CA ARG A 176 -18.34 -14.76 -15.72
C ARG A 176 -17.60 -15.43 -14.57
N THR A 177 -16.98 -16.59 -14.80
CA THR A 177 -16.18 -17.31 -13.80
C THR A 177 -14.69 -17.07 -14.04
N LEU A 178 -13.96 -16.63 -13.02
CA LEU A 178 -12.52 -16.42 -13.07
C LEU A 178 -11.79 -17.38 -12.12
N TRP A 179 -10.81 -18.09 -12.66
CA TRP A 179 -9.85 -18.83 -11.85
C TRP A 179 -8.74 -17.90 -11.37
N VAL A 180 -8.37 -18.02 -10.09
CA VAL A 180 -7.22 -17.35 -9.51
C VAL A 180 -6.32 -18.42 -8.93
N VAL A 181 -5.11 -18.55 -9.48
CA VAL A 181 -4.12 -19.54 -9.04
C VAL A 181 -2.85 -18.83 -8.61
N GLY A 182 -2.47 -18.99 -7.36
CA GLY A 182 -1.27 -18.37 -6.82
C GLY A 182 -1.18 -18.52 -5.32
N SER A 183 -0.22 -17.84 -4.71
CA SER A 183 -0.08 -17.80 -3.25
C SER A 183 -1.36 -17.27 -2.57
N GLN A 184 -1.58 -17.66 -1.31
CA GLN A 184 -2.74 -17.20 -0.53
C GLN A 184 -2.89 -15.67 -0.55
N PRO A 185 -1.82 -14.85 -0.40
CA PRO A 185 -1.94 -13.39 -0.49
C PRO A 185 -2.46 -12.88 -1.83
N VAL A 186 -2.07 -13.51 -2.95
CA VAL A 186 -2.58 -13.15 -4.28
C VAL A 186 -4.04 -13.54 -4.42
N CYS A 187 -4.41 -14.75 -4.00
CA CYS A 187 -5.80 -15.21 -4.01
C CYS A 187 -6.72 -14.29 -3.20
N ASP A 188 -6.31 -13.92 -1.99
CA ASP A 188 -7.05 -13.01 -1.12
C ASP A 188 -7.16 -11.61 -1.74
N ALA A 189 -6.06 -11.08 -2.29
CA ALA A 189 -6.02 -9.76 -2.90
C ALA A 189 -6.93 -9.68 -4.14
N VAL A 190 -6.84 -10.63 -5.07
CA VAL A 190 -7.71 -10.65 -6.25
C VAL A 190 -9.17 -10.83 -5.84
N THR A 191 -9.44 -11.69 -4.86
CA THR A 191 -10.79 -11.87 -4.31
C THR A 191 -11.35 -10.58 -3.77
N GLN A 192 -10.61 -9.86 -2.93
CA GLN A 192 -11.06 -8.59 -2.38
C GLN A 192 -11.24 -7.49 -3.44
N LEU A 193 -10.35 -7.45 -4.45
CA LEU A 193 -10.43 -6.43 -5.51
C LEU A 193 -11.61 -6.65 -6.46
N LEU A 194 -11.99 -7.91 -6.70
CA LEU A 194 -12.99 -8.30 -7.69
C LEU A 194 -14.30 -8.86 -7.10
N CYS A 195 -14.41 -9.05 -5.77
CA CYS A 195 -15.62 -9.63 -5.14
C CYS A 195 -16.91 -8.85 -5.40
N ASN A 196 -16.77 -7.56 -5.73
CA ASN A 196 -17.85 -6.63 -6.02
C ASN A 196 -18.09 -6.44 -7.53
N ASP A 197 -17.33 -7.14 -8.38
CA ASP A 197 -17.49 -7.14 -9.82
C ASP A 197 -18.32 -8.35 -10.29
N ASP A 198 -18.62 -8.40 -11.59
CA ASP A 198 -19.51 -9.42 -12.19
C ASP A 198 -18.88 -10.81 -12.35
N TYR A 199 -17.94 -11.15 -11.46
CA TYR A 199 -17.16 -12.38 -11.50
C TYR A 199 -17.53 -13.36 -10.38
N VAL A 200 -17.56 -14.64 -10.72
CA VAL A 200 -17.51 -15.76 -9.78
C VAL A 200 -16.05 -16.17 -9.68
N LEU A 201 -15.42 -15.94 -8.52
CA LEU A 201 -14.01 -16.23 -8.32
C LEU A 201 -13.84 -17.64 -7.76
N ARG A 202 -13.04 -18.45 -8.44
CA ARG A 202 -12.54 -19.74 -7.95
C ARG A 202 -11.07 -19.59 -7.64
N THR A 203 -10.72 -19.59 -6.37
CA THR A 203 -9.33 -19.40 -5.94
C THR A 203 -8.72 -20.72 -5.50
N THR A 204 -7.50 -20.99 -5.91
CA THR A 204 -6.72 -22.12 -5.40
C THR A 204 -5.25 -21.77 -5.27
N THR A 205 -4.60 -22.33 -4.24
CA THR A 205 -3.15 -22.26 -4.10
C THR A 205 -2.44 -23.45 -4.76
N ASP A 206 -3.18 -24.47 -5.19
CA ASP A 206 -2.63 -25.65 -5.85
C ASP A 206 -2.98 -25.64 -7.34
N PRO A 207 -2.00 -25.43 -8.24
CA PRO A 207 -2.20 -25.51 -9.68
C PRO A 207 -2.81 -26.84 -10.16
N ALA A 208 -2.60 -27.94 -9.43
CA ALA A 208 -3.15 -29.24 -9.78
C ALA A 208 -4.69 -29.27 -9.72
N GLU A 209 -5.32 -28.46 -8.87
CA GLU A 209 -6.78 -28.37 -8.79
C GLU A 209 -7.38 -27.78 -10.08
N LEU A 210 -6.77 -26.73 -10.63
CA LEU A 210 -7.18 -26.18 -11.93
C LEU A 210 -6.96 -27.20 -13.06
N LEU A 211 -5.84 -27.93 -13.04
CA LEU A 211 -5.55 -28.95 -14.04
C LEU A 211 -6.56 -30.11 -13.98
N ALA A 212 -7.00 -30.49 -12.77
CA ALA A 212 -7.96 -31.56 -12.54
C ALA A 212 -9.39 -31.17 -12.91
N GLU A 213 -9.83 -29.96 -12.55
CA GLU A 213 -11.15 -29.44 -12.95
C GLU A 213 -11.23 -29.12 -14.45
N GLY A 214 -10.07 -28.80 -15.06
CA GLY A 214 -9.97 -28.49 -16.47
C GLY A 214 -10.42 -27.05 -16.81
N ALA A 215 -9.99 -26.58 -17.97
CA ALA A 215 -10.26 -25.21 -18.41
C ALA A 215 -11.74 -24.93 -18.78
N ALA A 216 -12.59 -25.96 -18.81
CA ALA A 216 -14.01 -25.84 -19.12
C ALA A 216 -14.81 -25.09 -18.03
N GLY A 217 -14.31 -25.04 -16.79
CA GLY A 217 -15.00 -24.45 -15.65
C GLY A 217 -14.86 -22.92 -15.49
N GLY A 218 -14.15 -22.23 -16.39
CA GLY A 218 -13.91 -20.79 -16.26
C GLY A 218 -13.83 -20.02 -17.58
N ASP A 219 -14.11 -18.72 -17.50
CA ASP A 219 -14.06 -17.76 -18.62
C ASP A 219 -12.72 -17.00 -18.68
N GLY A 220 -11.92 -17.08 -17.60
CA GLY A 220 -10.58 -16.50 -17.56
C GLY A 220 -9.75 -17.01 -16.39
N LEU A 221 -8.46 -16.69 -16.44
CA LEU A 221 -7.45 -17.14 -15.49
C LEU A 221 -6.58 -15.95 -15.06
N VAL A 222 -6.36 -15.84 -13.75
CA VAL A 222 -5.35 -14.98 -13.12
C VAL A 222 -4.33 -15.90 -12.46
N ALA A 223 -3.09 -15.90 -12.93
CA ALA A 223 -2.03 -16.77 -12.42
C ALA A 223 -0.84 -15.97 -11.88
N GLU A 224 -0.37 -16.28 -10.67
CA GLU A 224 0.90 -15.73 -10.17
C GLU A 224 2.08 -16.31 -10.96
N LEU A 225 2.96 -15.46 -11.49
CA LEU A 225 4.06 -15.88 -12.37
C LEU A 225 4.99 -16.91 -11.70
N LEU A 226 5.34 -16.65 -10.45
CA LEU A 226 6.20 -17.48 -9.62
C LEU A 226 5.50 -17.69 -8.28
N SER A 227 5.03 -18.91 -8.04
CA SER A 227 4.59 -19.30 -6.70
C SER A 227 5.81 -19.42 -5.77
N ASP A 228 5.66 -19.03 -4.51
CA ASP A 228 6.77 -19.08 -3.53
C ASP A 228 7.30 -20.51 -3.29
N ASP A 229 6.51 -21.53 -3.62
CA ASP A 229 6.86 -22.95 -3.51
C ASP A 229 7.53 -23.54 -4.77
N GLY A 230 7.67 -22.75 -5.85
CA GLY A 230 8.32 -23.13 -7.10
C GLY A 230 7.63 -24.28 -7.86
N ARG A 231 6.40 -24.67 -7.47
CA ARG A 231 5.73 -25.87 -8.00
C ARG A 231 5.15 -25.67 -9.40
N ALA A 232 4.81 -24.44 -9.77
CA ALA A 232 4.38 -24.12 -11.14
C ALA A 232 4.70 -22.68 -11.51
N SER A 233 5.01 -22.47 -12.79
CA SER A 233 5.06 -21.13 -13.35
C SER A 233 3.65 -20.73 -13.81
N GLY A 234 3.16 -19.58 -13.35
CA GLY A 234 1.90 -19.01 -13.83
C GLY A 234 1.88 -18.81 -15.35
N LEU A 235 3.04 -18.59 -15.97
CA LEU A 235 3.18 -18.52 -17.43
C LEU A 235 2.88 -19.88 -18.11
N ALA A 236 3.38 -20.97 -17.55
CA ALA A 236 3.11 -22.31 -18.08
C ALA A 236 1.63 -22.68 -17.91
N LEU A 237 1.05 -22.36 -16.74
CA LEU A 237 -0.36 -22.57 -16.46
C LEU A 237 -1.26 -21.75 -17.39
N ALA A 238 -0.89 -20.49 -17.63
CA ALA A 238 -1.56 -19.59 -18.57
C ALA A 238 -1.56 -20.12 -20.01
N ARG A 239 -0.43 -20.65 -20.49
CA ARG A 239 -0.33 -21.28 -21.81
C ARG A 239 -1.19 -22.53 -21.92
N TRP A 240 -1.10 -23.41 -20.92
CA TRP A 240 -1.93 -24.62 -20.88
C TRP A 240 -3.42 -24.29 -20.90
N TYR A 241 -3.86 -23.33 -20.06
CA TYR A 241 -5.27 -22.94 -19.96
C TYR A 241 -5.81 -22.42 -21.29
N ARG A 242 -5.02 -21.59 -21.99
CA ARG A 242 -5.37 -21.09 -23.32
C ARG A 242 -5.51 -22.22 -24.34
N GLN A 243 -4.50 -23.07 -24.44
CA GLN A 243 -4.52 -24.21 -25.38
C GLN A 243 -5.71 -25.14 -25.12
N ALA A 244 -6.03 -25.40 -23.86
CA ALA A 244 -7.17 -26.23 -23.47
C ALA A 244 -8.52 -25.60 -23.87
N ARG A 245 -8.66 -24.26 -23.75
CA ARG A 245 -9.87 -23.53 -24.18
C ARG A 245 -10.01 -23.46 -25.70
N GLU A 246 -8.91 -23.21 -26.40
CA GLU A 246 -8.87 -23.20 -27.87
C GLU A 246 -9.21 -24.57 -28.45
N ALA A 247 -8.65 -25.65 -27.88
CA ALA A 247 -8.97 -27.02 -28.27
C ALA A 247 -10.44 -27.38 -28.02
N ALA A 248 -11.07 -26.78 -27.00
CA ALA A 248 -12.49 -26.93 -26.72
C ALA A 248 -13.40 -26.06 -27.63
N GLY A 249 -12.83 -25.29 -28.55
CA GLY A 249 -13.57 -24.39 -29.46
C GLY A 249 -14.24 -23.20 -28.74
N ALA A 250 -13.78 -22.87 -27.53
CA ALA A 250 -14.32 -21.76 -26.76
C ALA A 250 -13.65 -20.43 -27.16
N GLU A 251 -14.33 -19.31 -26.89
CA GLU A 251 -13.74 -17.97 -27.07
C GLU A 251 -12.41 -17.83 -26.33
N VAL A 252 -11.51 -17.03 -26.90
CA VAL A 252 -10.15 -16.79 -26.41
C VAL A 252 -10.23 -16.39 -24.94
N PRO A 253 -9.70 -17.19 -24.01
CA PRO A 253 -9.82 -16.90 -22.59
C PRO A 253 -9.00 -15.66 -22.24
N CYS A 254 -9.55 -14.83 -21.34
CA CYS A 254 -8.76 -13.76 -20.74
C CYS A 254 -7.77 -14.38 -19.75
N VAL A 255 -6.48 -14.20 -20.00
CA VAL A 255 -5.40 -14.75 -19.15
C VAL A 255 -4.50 -13.62 -18.68
N LEU A 256 -4.48 -13.45 -17.36
CA LEU A 256 -3.67 -12.48 -16.65
C LEU A 256 -2.54 -13.18 -15.91
N VAL A 257 -1.35 -12.63 -15.99
CA VAL A 257 -0.20 -13.07 -15.20
C VAL A 257 0.16 -11.98 -14.20
N VAL A 258 0.20 -12.33 -12.92
CA VAL A 258 0.62 -11.42 -11.85
C VAL A 258 2.14 -11.55 -11.66
N ASP A 259 2.86 -10.45 -11.88
CA ASP A 259 4.33 -10.40 -11.77
C ASP A 259 4.77 -9.41 -10.68
N ARG A 260 5.91 -9.68 -10.06
CA ARG A 260 6.62 -8.76 -9.15
C ARG A 260 7.49 -7.77 -9.92
N THR A 261 7.88 -8.09 -11.15
CA THR A 261 8.76 -7.25 -11.97
C THR A 261 8.01 -6.50 -13.08
N PRO A 262 8.18 -5.17 -13.20
CA PRO A 262 7.47 -4.38 -14.22
C PRO A 262 8.04 -4.50 -15.64
N ALA A 263 9.17 -5.20 -15.82
CA ALA A 263 9.89 -5.25 -17.09
C ALA A 263 9.43 -6.38 -18.03
N THR A 264 8.59 -7.30 -17.55
CA THR A 264 8.24 -8.49 -18.33
C THR A 264 6.96 -8.26 -19.11
N THR A 265 7.07 -8.17 -20.44
CA THR A 265 5.92 -8.09 -21.35
C THR A 265 5.82 -9.38 -22.15
N TRP A 266 4.66 -10.04 -22.11
CA TRP A 266 4.35 -11.16 -23.00
C TRP A 266 3.23 -10.73 -23.96
N PRO A 267 3.44 -10.72 -25.28
CA PRO A 267 2.46 -10.18 -26.23
C PRO A 267 1.10 -10.89 -26.17
N GLU A 268 1.10 -12.17 -25.81
CA GLU A 268 -0.10 -12.98 -25.76
C GLU A 268 -0.84 -12.89 -24.42
N MET A 269 -0.28 -12.29 -23.36
CA MET A 269 -0.87 -12.28 -22.02
C MET A 269 -0.87 -10.87 -21.45
N ALA A 270 -1.89 -10.51 -20.67
CA ALA A 270 -1.83 -9.26 -19.93
C ALA A 270 -1.08 -9.48 -18.61
N VAL A 271 -0.14 -8.59 -18.31
CA VAL A 271 0.68 -8.64 -17.10
C VAL A 271 0.18 -7.57 -16.15
N VAL A 272 -0.13 -7.98 -14.93
CA VAL A 272 -0.48 -7.07 -13.86
C VAL A 272 0.63 -7.12 -12.83
N THR A 273 1.23 -5.97 -12.57
CA THR A 273 2.38 -5.88 -11.67
C THR A 273 1.92 -5.66 -10.24
N LEU A 274 2.70 -6.20 -9.31
CA LEU A 274 2.52 -5.93 -7.89
C LEU A 274 3.09 -4.54 -7.53
N PRO A 275 2.42 -3.79 -6.63
CA PRO A 275 1.20 -4.13 -5.90
C PRO A 275 -0.08 -4.11 -6.77
N LEU A 276 -0.99 -5.06 -6.56
CA LEU A 276 -2.23 -5.15 -7.32
C LEU A 276 -3.12 -3.92 -7.07
N SER A 277 -3.66 -3.36 -8.14
CA SER A 277 -4.72 -2.35 -8.07
C SER A 277 -5.98 -2.84 -8.78
N ARG A 278 -7.14 -2.43 -8.27
CA ARG A 278 -8.44 -2.80 -8.86
C ARG A 278 -8.56 -2.32 -10.29
N SER A 279 -8.13 -1.09 -10.57
CA SER A 279 -8.15 -0.52 -11.93
C SER A 279 -7.27 -1.32 -12.88
N ALA A 280 -6.03 -1.65 -12.49
CA ALA A 280 -5.14 -2.43 -13.35
C ALA A 280 -5.69 -3.83 -13.67
N LEU A 281 -6.28 -4.52 -12.68
CA LEU A 281 -6.95 -5.80 -12.92
C LEU A 281 -8.15 -5.65 -13.86
N LEU A 282 -9.02 -4.67 -13.63
CA LEU A 282 -10.22 -4.49 -14.47
C LEU A 282 -9.89 -4.03 -15.88
N ASP A 283 -8.91 -3.15 -16.05
CA ASP A 283 -8.46 -2.69 -17.37
C ASP A 283 -7.84 -3.85 -18.16
N ALA A 284 -7.03 -4.68 -17.50
CA ALA A 284 -6.45 -5.88 -18.09
C ALA A 284 -7.52 -6.93 -18.47
N LEU A 285 -8.55 -7.10 -17.63
CA LEU A 285 -9.67 -8.00 -17.90
C LEU A 285 -10.57 -7.50 -19.05
N ARG A 286 -10.95 -6.21 -19.04
CA ARG A 286 -11.85 -5.59 -20.03
C ARG A 286 -11.20 -5.47 -21.40
N GLY A 287 -9.94 -5.04 -21.46
CA GLY A 287 -9.23 -4.86 -22.72
C GLY A 287 -9.01 -6.14 -23.53
N ARG A 288 -9.29 -7.32 -22.98
CA ARG A 288 -9.18 -8.63 -23.65
C ARG A 288 -10.52 -9.30 -23.93
N TRP A 289 -11.53 -9.05 -23.10
CA TRP A 289 -12.88 -9.54 -23.39
C TRP A 289 -13.61 -8.66 -24.41
N ASP A 290 -13.37 -7.35 -24.40
CA ASP A 290 -14.04 -6.42 -25.34
C ASP A 290 -13.37 -6.42 -26.72
N THR A 291 -12.14 -6.92 -26.86
CA THR A 291 -11.50 -7.12 -28.18
C THR A 291 -12.13 -8.24 -29.00
N GLY A 292 -13.10 -8.97 -28.44
CA GLY A 292 -13.94 -9.95 -29.15
C GLY A 292 -15.19 -9.36 -29.80
N ASP A 293 -15.52 -8.09 -29.56
CA ASP A 293 -16.74 -7.48 -30.09
C ASP A 293 -16.46 -6.13 -30.76
N PRO A 294 -16.36 -6.06 -32.10
CA PRO A 294 -16.26 -4.79 -32.79
C PRO A 294 -17.59 -4.03 -32.85
N GLN A 295 -18.72 -4.57 -32.35
CA GLN A 295 -20.04 -3.91 -32.44
C GLN A 295 -20.97 -4.27 -31.27
N GLY A 296 -20.91 -3.47 -30.19
CA GLY A 296 -21.91 -3.43 -29.13
C GLY A 296 -21.98 -2.08 -28.44
#